data_AF-A0A1V5RME6-F1
#
_entry.id   AF-A0A1V5RME6-F1
#
_cell.length_a   1.000
_cell.length_b   1.000
_cell.length_c   1.000
_cell.angle_alpha   90.00
_cell.angle_beta   90.00
_cell.angle_gamma   90.00
#
_symmetry.space_group_name_H-M   'P 1'
#
loop_
_entity.id
_entity.type
_entity.pdbx_description
1 polymer ?
#
loop_
_entity_poly.entity_id
_entity_poly.type
_entity_poly.pdbx_seq_one_letter_code
_entity_poly.pdbx_strand_id
1 'polypeptide(L)'
;MDLPTGAAVTDPTAELHRKLDLLTDQMQQLSQQTLLLAEQARRAERASQERAELMRDLTPIANDLFRLSVEQLEEVQEYVDLADLLRLAKRMLRNGHNIEKMLDQLESVMDLLQTAGPLSDEMFGKAVTLLQQAEQRGYFRLAQGGTRIVDNIVTSFTGDDIDRLGDNVVLMLNTVKDMTQPEILGFIRGLMAQAEVEVAKPVDTSLPALLGQMRDPDVRRGLTLTMRVLKLVGAQANQKP
;
A
#
# COMPACT_ATOMS: atom_id res chain seq x y z
N MET A 1 82.65 -47.76 40.48
CA MET A 1 82.25 -46.38 40.79
C MET A 1 80.97 -46.13 40.00
N ASP A 2 79.85 -46.24 40.74
CA ASP A 2 78.57 -45.55 40.60
C ASP A 2 77.81 -45.47 39.25
N LEU A 3 76.65 -46.15 39.26
CA LEU A 3 75.35 -45.77 38.66
C LEU A 3 74.91 -44.37 39.18
N PRO A 4 73.85 -43.67 38.65
CA PRO A 4 72.65 -44.29 38.08
C PRO A 4 71.82 -43.53 37.01
N THR A 5 70.87 -44.28 36.44
CA THR A 5 69.47 -43.93 36.06
C THR A 5 69.13 -42.79 35.10
N GLY A 6 68.29 -43.17 34.13
CA GLY A 6 67.36 -42.26 33.46
C GLY A 6 66.56 -42.88 32.32
N ALA A 7 66.30 -44.20 32.33
CA ALA A 7 65.37 -44.79 31.38
C ALA A 7 63.96 -44.33 31.77
N ALA A 8 63.36 -43.48 30.93
CA ALA A 8 61.99 -43.04 31.04
C ALA A 8 61.06 -44.25 30.97
N VAL A 9 60.72 -44.81 32.13
CA VAL A 9 59.59 -45.72 32.28
C VAL A 9 58.36 -44.83 32.11
N THR A 10 57.81 -44.82 30.90
CA THR A 10 56.46 -44.31 30.66
C THR A 10 55.51 -45.20 31.45
N ASP A 11 55.09 -44.72 32.62
CA ASP A 11 54.18 -45.43 33.50
C ASP A 11 52.84 -45.66 32.77
N PRO A 12 52.50 -46.91 32.40
CA PRO A 12 51.28 -47.21 31.65
C PRO A 12 50.02 -46.79 32.41
N THR A 13 50.12 -46.71 33.74
CA THR A 13 49.02 -46.25 34.59
C THR A 13 48.80 -44.75 34.42
N ALA A 14 49.86 -43.93 34.30
CA ALA A 14 49.75 -42.49 34.10
C ALA A 14 49.11 -42.12 32.74
N GLU A 15 49.41 -42.89 31.69
CA GLU A 15 48.78 -42.70 30.37
C GLU A 15 47.29 -43.05 30.39
N LEU A 16 46.91 -44.09 31.14
CA LEU A 16 45.52 -44.48 31.32
C LEU A 16 44.72 -43.41 32.07
N HIS A 17 45.27 -42.85 33.16
CA HIS A 17 44.64 -41.74 33.89
C HIS A 17 44.43 -40.52 32.97
N ARG A 18 45.42 -40.17 32.16
CA ARG A 18 45.31 -39.07 31.19
C ARG A 18 44.23 -39.30 30.14
N LYS A 19 44.06 -40.54 29.67
CA LYS A 19 42.98 -40.91 28.74
C LYS A 19 41.61 -40.88 29.41
N LEU A 20 41.50 -41.29 30.67
CA LEU A 20 40.27 -41.21 31.46
C LEU A 20 39.87 -39.75 31.72
N ASP A 21 40.83 -38.88 32.01
CA ASP A 21 40.57 -37.44 32.18
C ASP A 21 40.09 -36.80 30.88
N LEU A 22 40.74 -37.11 29.76
CA LEU A 22 40.32 -36.65 28.42
C LEU A 22 38.92 -37.15 28.03
N LEU A 23 38.59 -38.40 28.34
CA LEU A 23 37.25 -38.94 28.10
C LEU A 23 36.20 -38.27 29.00
N THR A 24 36.55 -37.99 30.26
CA THR A 24 35.67 -37.30 31.20
C THR A 24 35.37 -35.88 30.71
N ASP A 25 36.38 -35.16 30.23
CA ASP A 25 36.23 -33.82 29.67
C ASP A 25 35.39 -33.82 28.37
N GLN A 26 35.62 -34.79 27.48
CA GLN A 26 34.79 -34.97 26.28
C GLN A 26 33.33 -35.30 26.62
N MET A 27 33.10 -36.17 27.61
CA MET A 27 31.74 -36.46 28.05
C MET A 27 31.04 -35.25 28.66
N GLN A 28 31.78 -34.38 29.38
CA GLN A 28 31.23 -33.13 29.91
C GLN A 28 30.87 -32.15 28.79
N GLN A 29 31.71 -32.02 27.78
CA GLN A 29 31.42 -31.17 26.61
C GLN A 29 30.21 -31.67 25.81
N LEU A 30 30.13 -32.98 25.56
CA LEU A 30 28.98 -33.58 24.89
C LEU A 30 27.69 -33.42 25.72
N SER A 31 27.78 -33.59 27.04
CA SER A 31 26.65 -33.35 27.95
C SER A 31 26.14 -31.90 27.86
N GLN A 32 27.02 -30.90 27.85
CA GLN A 32 26.61 -29.51 27.65
C GLN A 32 25.99 -29.25 26.27
N GLN A 33 26.56 -29.81 25.20
CA GLN A 33 26.02 -29.64 23.84
C GLN A 33 24.64 -30.28 23.70
N THR A 34 24.44 -31.48 24.25
CA THR A 34 23.14 -32.16 24.24
C THR A 34 22.08 -31.39 25.04
N LEU A 35 22.45 -30.75 26.14
CA LEU A 35 21.54 -29.88 26.89
C LEU A 35 21.09 -28.65 26.08
N LEU A 36 22.02 -27.99 25.39
CA LEU A 36 21.70 -26.85 24.52
C LEU A 36 20.82 -27.25 23.33
N LEU A 37 21.13 -28.37 22.67
CA LEU A 37 20.32 -28.91 21.57
C LEU A 37 18.93 -29.36 22.06
N ALA A 38 18.85 -29.98 23.23
CA ALA A 38 17.58 -30.36 23.83
C ALA A 38 16.72 -29.14 24.18
N GLU A 39 17.34 -28.05 24.65
CA GLU A 39 16.62 -26.80 24.92
C GLU A 39 16.09 -26.16 23.63
N GLN A 40 16.90 -26.13 22.57
CA GLN A 40 16.48 -25.64 21.26
C GLN A 40 15.35 -26.48 20.66
N ALA A 41 15.46 -27.81 20.72
CA ALA A 41 14.43 -28.73 20.24
C ALA A 41 13.10 -28.50 20.96
N ARG A 42 13.12 -28.29 22.28
CA ARG A 42 11.90 -27.99 23.06
C ARG A 42 11.27 -26.63 22.73
N ARG A 43 12.05 -25.65 22.27
CA ARG A 43 11.50 -24.36 21.81
C ARG A 43 10.88 -24.52 20.42
N ALA A 44 11.55 -25.25 19.53
CA ALA A 44 11.05 -25.55 18.19
C ALA A 44 9.75 -26.37 18.21
N GLU A 45 9.65 -27.38 19.09
CA GLU A 45 8.43 -28.16 19.27
C GLU A 45 7.24 -27.30 19.73
N ARG A 46 7.46 -26.38 20.67
CA ARG A 46 6.42 -25.45 21.14
C ARG A 46 5.94 -24.52 20.04
N ALA A 47 6.87 -23.91 19.31
CA ALA A 47 6.53 -23.08 18.16
C ALA A 47 5.77 -23.87 17.07
N SER A 48 6.14 -25.12 16.83
CA SER A 48 5.43 -25.99 15.89
C SER A 48 4.00 -26.33 16.35
N GLN A 49 3.79 -26.53 17.65
CA GLN A 49 2.46 -26.81 18.22
C GLN A 49 1.56 -25.59 18.14
N GLU A 50 2.06 -24.41 18.52
CA GLU A 50 1.33 -23.14 18.42
C GLU A 50 0.94 -22.82 16.96
N ARG A 51 1.84 -23.08 16.01
CA ARG A 51 1.56 -22.96 14.58
C ARG A 51 0.50 -23.96 14.11
N ALA A 52 0.52 -25.20 14.62
CA ALA A 52 -0.47 -26.22 14.27
C ALA A 52 -1.87 -25.89 14.81
N GLU A 53 -1.96 -25.32 16.01
CA GLU A 53 -3.21 -24.83 16.59
C GLU A 53 -3.76 -23.64 15.80
N LEU A 54 -2.93 -22.66 15.47
CA LEU A 54 -3.32 -21.53 14.62
C LEU A 54 -3.82 -22.02 13.25
N MET A 55 -3.14 -23.00 12.63
CA MET A 55 -3.57 -23.59 11.37
C MET A 55 -4.91 -24.32 11.50
N ARG A 56 -5.14 -25.04 12.61
CA ARG A 56 -6.41 -25.70 12.89
C ARG A 56 -7.54 -24.69 13.03
N ASP A 57 -7.30 -23.55 13.66
CA ASP A 57 -8.29 -22.50 13.89
C ASP A 57 -8.55 -21.65 12.63
N LEU A 58 -7.54 -21.51 11.76
CA LEU A 58 -7.67 -20.83 10.46
C LEU A 58 -8.35 -21.70 9.39
N THR A 59 -8.24 -23.04 9.49
CA THR A 59 -8.84 -23.99 8.53
C THR A 59 -10.34 -23.77 8.30
N PRO A 60 -11.20 -23.64 9.35
CA PRO A 60 -12.63 -23.39 9.14
C PRO A 60 -12.90 -22.02 8.50
N ILE A 61 -12.17 -20.97 8.89
CA ILE A 61 -12.30 -19.62 8.32
C ILE A 61 -11.94 -19.64 6.82
N ALA A 62 -10.87 -20.35 6.45
CA ALA A 62 -10.46 -20.52 5.07
C ALA A 62 -11.51 -21.30 4.25
N ASN A 63 -12.11 -22.34 4.82
CA ASN A 63 -13.20 -23.09 4.18
C ASN A 63 -14.47 -22.24 4.00
N ASP A 64 -14.82 -21.42 4.98
CA ASP A 64 -15.98 -20.52 4.90
C ASP A 64 -15.75 -19.41 3.87
N LEU A 65 -14.55 -18.82 3.80
CA LEU A 65 -14.17 -17.87 2.76
C LEU A 65 -14.20 -18.50 1.36
N PHE A 66 -13.77 -19.76 1.22
CA PHE A 66 -13.84 -20.47 -0.05
C PHE A 66 -15.28 -20.72 -0.48
N ARG A 67 -16.17 -21.13 0.45
CA ARG A 67 -17.60 -21.32 0.17
C ARG A 67 -18.30 -20.01 -0.21
N LEU A 68 -18.05 -18.94 0.53
CA LEU A 68 -18.55 -17.59 0.23
C LEU A 68 -18.04 -17.07 -1.11
N SER A 69 -16.77 -17.33 -1.45
CA SER A 69 -16.21 -16.94 -2.75
C SER A 69 -16.93 -17.68 -3.88
N VAL A 70 -17.16 -19.00 -3.75
CA VAL A 70 -17.87 -19.80 -4.76
C VAL A 70 -19.33 -19.35 -4.94
N GLU A 71 -20.03 -18.99 -3.87
CA GLU A 71 -21.39 -18.42 -3.96
C GLU A 71 -21.42 -17.02 -4.57
N GLN A 72 -20.39 -16.20 -4.36
CA GLN A 72 -20.30 -14.83 -4.88
C GLN A 72 -19.66 -14.74 -6.27
N LEU A 73 -19.00 -15.82 -6.74
CA LEU A 73 -18.40 -15.94 -8.07
C LEU A 73 -19.44 -16.10 -9.19
N GLU A 74 -20.70 -16.41 -8.87
CA GLU A 74 -21.79 -16.42 -9.84
C GLU A 74 -22.28 -14.99 -10.18
N GLU A 75 -22.01 -14.01 -9.31
CA GLU A 75 -22.47 -12.61 -9.42
C GLU A 75 -21.37 -11.66 -9.96
N VAL A 76 -20.09 -12.06 -9.91
CA VAL A 76 -18.92 -11.24 -10.34
C VAL A 76 -18.18 -11.92 -11.51
N GLN A 77 -18.86 -12.14 -12.63
CA GLN A 77 -18.24 -12.75 -13.82
C GLN A 77 -17.41 -11.77 -14.68
N GLU A 78 -17.41 -10.47 -14.40
CA GLU A 78 -16.91 -9.50 -15.39
C GLU A 78 -15.44 -9.05 -15.19
N TYR A 79 -14.81 -9.24 -14.01
CA TYR A 79 -13.45 -8.69 -13.77
C TYR A 79 -12.46 -9.56 -12.97
N VAL A 80 -12.86 -10.70 -12.39
CA VAL A 80 -11.95 -11.57 -11.62
C VAL A 80 -12.16 -13.03 -12.00
N ASP A 81 -11.26 -13.55 -12.84
CA ASP A 81 -11.28 -14.97 -13.21
C ASP A 81 -10.79 -15.83 -12.03
N LEU A 82 -11.50 -16.93 -11.76
CA LEU A 82 -11.10 -17.96 -10.79
C LEU A 82 -9.67 -18.46 -11.08
N ALA A 83 -9.27 -18.50 -12.35
CA ALA A 83 -7.91 -18.84 -12.78
C ALA A 83 -6.86 -17.87 -12.22
N ASP A 84 -7.18 -16.58 -12.09
CA ASP A 84 -6.26 -15.56 -11.60
C ASP A 84 -6.17 -15.56 -10.08
N LEU A 85 -7.27 -15.79 -9.37
CA LEU A 85 -7.27 -16.03 -7.93
C LEU A 85 -6.45 -17.27 -7.55
N LEU A 86 -6.62 -18.37 -8.30
CA LEU A 86 -5.81 -19.58 -8.12
C LEU A 86 -4.33 -19.34 -8.44
N ARG A 87 -4.02 -18.51 -9.45
CA ARG A 87 -2.65 -18.11 -9.77
C ARG A 87 -2.03 -17.30 -8.63
N LEU A 88 -2.80 -16.39 -8.04
CA LEU A 88 -2.36 -15.51 -6.97
C LEU A 88 -2.15 -16.29 -5.67
N ALA A 89 -3.09 -17.20 -5.33
CA ALA A 89 -2.95 -18.14 -4.22
C ALA A 89 -1.71 -19.04 -4.41
N LYS A 90 -1.51 -19.59 -5.62
CA LYS A 90 -0.31 -20.38 -5.93
C LYS A 90 0.97 -19.55 -5.84
N ARG A 91 0.95 -18.29 -6.24
CA ARG A 91 2.09 -17.37 -6.15
C ARG A 91 2.40 -16.98 -4.70
N MET A 92 1.37 -16.82 -3.87
CA MET A 92 1.50 -16.55 -2.43
C MET A 92 2.06 -17.77 -1.69
N LEU A 93 1.53 -18.97 -1.95
CA LEU A 93 2.05 -20.23 -1.40
C LEU A 93 3.50 -20.49 -1.85
N ARG A 94 3.82 -20.23 -3.12
CA ARG A 94 5.18 -20.34 -3.64
C ARG A 94 6.14 -19.31 -3.03
N ASN A 95 5.63 -18.13 -2.66
CA ASN A 95 6.38 -17.11 -1.92
C ASN A 95 6.35 -17.33 -0.40
N GLY A 96 5.79 -18.44 0.09
CA GLY A 96 5.74 -18.76 1.52
C GLY A 96 7.11 -18.67 2.20
N HIS A 97 8.19 -19.09 1.51
CA HIS A 97 9.56 -18.97 2.01
C HIS A 97 10.02 -17.51 2.20
N ASN A 98 9.55 -16.58 1.37
CA ASN A 98 9.84 -15.16 1.53
C ASN A 98 9.00 -14.54 2.66
N ILE A 99 7.78 -15.03 2.85
CA ILE A 99 6.91 -14.63 3.96
C ILE A 99 7.49 -15.13 5.28
N GLU A 100 7.98 -16.37 5.33
CA GLU A 100 8.65 -16.94 6.50
C GLU A 100 9.92 -16.16 6.85
N LYS A 101 10.76 -15.83 5.87
CA LYS A 101 11.92 -14.94 6.11
C LYS A 101 11.54 -13.55 6.60
N MET A 102 10.42 -12.99 6.12
CA MET A 102 9.90 -11.72 6.64
C MET A 102 9.42 -11.87 8.08
N LEU A 103 8.75 -12.97 8.41
CA LEU A 103 8.29 -13.25 9.77
C LEU A 103 9.47 -13.43 10.72
N ASP A 104 10.51 -14.16 10.32
CA ASP A 104 11.74 -14.31 11.10
C ASP A 104 12.46 -12.97 11.33
N GLN A 105 12.45 -12.08 10.32
CA GLN A 105 12.99 -10.73 10.46
C GLN A 105 12.15 -9.85 11.40
N LEU A 106 10.82 -9.97 11.33
CA LEU A 106 9.92 -9.27 12.25
C LEU A 106 10.11 -9.78 13.67
N GLU A 107 10.28 -11.09 13.87
CA GLU A 107 10.59 -11.69 15.17
C GLU A 107 11.91 -11.15 15.73
N SER A 108 12.96 -11.09 14.90
CA SER A 108 14.24 -10.50 15.30
C SER A 108 14.13 -9.01 15.67
N VAL A 109 13.32 -8.23 14.95
CA VAL A 109 13.06 -6.82 15.28
C VAL A 109 12.27 -6.70 16.59
N MET A 110 11.29 -7.57 16.81
CA MET A 110 10.50 -7.61 18.03
C MET A 110 11.34 -8.01 19.25
N ASP A 111 12.24 -8.99 19.10
CA ASP A 111 13.21 -9.37 20.13
C ASP A 111 14.16 -8.22 20.47
N LEU A 112 14.62 -7.47 19.45
CA LEU A 112 15.43 -6.27 19.64
C LEU A 112 14.66 -5.15 20.35
N LEU A 113 13.38 -4.95 20.03
CA LEU A 113 12.50 -3.98 20.70
C LEU A 113 12.24 -4.35 22.17
N GLN A 114 12.03 -5.64 22.46
CA GLN A 114 11.87 -6.14 23.83
C GLN A 114 13.16 -6.03 24.65
N THR A 115 14.32 -6.25 24.02
CA THR A 115 15.63 -6.15 24.67
C THR A 115 16.06 -4.69 24.88
N ALA A 116 15.57 -3.76 24.05
CA ALA A 116 15.88 -2.33 24.10
C ALA A 116 14.83 -1.49 24.86
N GLY A 117 14.26 -2.04 25.94
CA GLY A 117 13.15 -1.46 26.71
C GLY A 117 13.15 0.06 26.92
N PRO A 118 14.27 0.74 27.27
CA PRO A 118 14.28 2.19 27.47
C PRO A 118 14.27 3.02 26.17
N LEU A 119 14.81 2.50 25.07
CA LEU A 119 14.87 3.19 23.77
C LEU A 119 13.53 3.04 23.02
N SER A 120 12.79 1.97 23.28
CA SER A 120 11.46 1.70 22.74
C SER A 120 10.46 2.80 23.12
N ASP A 121 10.43 3.25 24.38
CA ASP A 121 9.47 4.25 24.84
C ASP A 121 9.64 5.60 24.12
N GLU A 122 10.88 6.01 23.85
CA GLU A 122 11.16 7.26 23.13
C GLU A 122 10.81 7.14 21.63
N MET A 123 11.06 5.99 21.01
CA MET A 123 10.68 5.74 19.62
C MET A 123 9.16 5.62 19.46
N PHE A 124 8.48 4.96 20.41
CA PHE A 124 7.03 4.86 20.45
C PHE A 124 6.40 6.25 20.64
N GLY A 125 6.95 7.07 21.54
CA GLY A 125 6.54 8.46 21.71
C GLY A 125 6.70 9.30 20.43
N LYS A 126 7.80 9.12 19.70
CA LYS A 126 8.02 9.79 18.40
C LYS A 126 7.04 9.30 17.34
N ALA A 127 6.76 8.00 17.27
CA ALA A 127 5.78 7.43 16.33
C ALA A 127 4.36 7.97 16.60
N VAL A 128 3.93 8.01 17.87
CA VAL A 128 2.64 8.58 18.28
C VAL A 128 2.57 10.07 17.94
N THR A 129 3.65 10.81 18.16
CA THR A 129 3.71 12.25 17.82
C THR A 129 3.62 12.47 16.31
N LEU A 130 4.30 11.65 15.51
CA LEU A 130 4.24 11.71 14.05
C LEU A 130 2.83 11.35 13.54
N LEU A 131 2.20 10.32 14.11
CA LEU A 131 0.83 9.94 13.80
C LEU A 131 -0.17 11.04 14.18
N GLN A 132 -0.03 11.67 15.35
CA GLN A 132 -0.84 12.82 15.75
C GLN A 132 -0.64 14.01 14.81
N GLN A 133 0.59 14.33 14.41
CA GLN A 133 0.85 15.39 13.44
C GLN A 133 0.25 15.08 12.07
N ALA A 134 0.30 13.82 11.63
CA ALA A 134 -0.31 13.38 10.39
C ALA A 134 -1.85 13.49 10.45
N GLU A 135 -2.46 13.10 11.58
CA GLU A 135 -3.88 13.24 11.82
C GLU A 135 -4.32 14.72 11.85
N GLN A 136 -3.58 15.56 12.57
CA GLN A 136 -3.87 16.98 12.71
C GLN A 136 -3.74 17.73 11.38
N ARG A 137 -2.77 17.33 10.54
CA ARG A 137 -2.62 17.82 9.15
C ARG A 137 -3.65 17.24 8.18
N GLY A 138 -4.48 16.29 8.62
CA GLY A 138 -5.59 15.74 7.83
C GLY A 138 -5.22 14.60 6.89
N TYR A 139 -4.01 14.01 7.01
CA TYR A 139 -3.61 12.87 6.18
C TYR A 139 -4.53 11.65 6.38
N PHE A 140 -5.00 11.40 7.61
CA PHE A 140 -5.97 10.33 7.88
C PHE A 140 -7.35 10.59 7.24
N ARG A 141 -7.82 11.84 7.27
CA ARG A 141 -9.07 12.22 6.60
C ARG A 141 -8.96 12.12 5.07
N LEU A 142 -7.80 12.48 4.51
CA LEU A 142 -7.50 12.28 3.10
C LEU A 142 -7.46 10.79 2.75
N ALA A 143 -6.82 9.95 3.55
CA ALA A 143 -6.74 8.51 3.31
C ALA A 143 -8.14 7.84 3.40
N GLN A 144 -8.93 8.16 4.42
CA GLN A 144 -10.31 7.67 4.55
C GLN A 144 -11.26 8.22 3.48
N GLY A 145 -11.06 9.46 3.02
CA GLY A 145 -11.81 10.00 1.88
C GLY A 145 -11.37 9.37 0.55
N GLY A 146 -10.07 9.08 0.45
CA GLY A 146 -9.43 8.49 -0.72
C GLY A 146 -9.91 7.07 -0.99
N THR A 147 -10.18 6.26 0.03
CA THR A 147 -10.71 4.90 -0.19
C THR A 147 -12.04 4.91 -0.93
N ARG A 148 -12.96 5.83 -0.60
CA ARG A 148 -14.23 5.96 -1.34
C ARG A 148 -14.04 6.45 -2.77
N ILE A 149 -13.09 7.36 -2.98
CA ILE A 149 -12.75 7.86 -4.31
C ILE A 149 -12.17 6.71 -5.15
N VAL A 150 -11.27 5.92 -4.58
CA VAL A 150 -10.65 4.75 -5.23
C VAL A 150 -11.70 3.69 -5.52
N ASP A 151 -12.60 3.36 -4.58
CA ASP A 151 -13.69 2.40 -4.81
C ASP A 151 -14.60 2.84 -5.96
N ASN A 152 -14.98 4.11 -5.97
CA ASN A 152 -15.79 4.68 -7.04
C ASN A 152 -15.05 4.68 -8.37
N ILE A 153 -13.74 4.94 -8.37
CA ILE A 153 -12.93 4.91 -9.59
C ILE A 153 -12.81 3.47 -10.12
N VAL A 154 -12.47 2.50 -9.27
CA VAL A 154 -12.31 1.09 -9.66
C VAL A 154 -13.62 0.46 -10.12
N THR A 155 -14.77 0.88 -9.59
CA THR A 155 -16.09 0.37 -10.00
C THR A 155 -16.63 1.04 -11.27
N SER A 156 -16.14 2.22 -11.65
CA SER A 156 -16.66 2.98 -12.81
C SER A 156 -15.69 3.13 -13.97
N PHE A 157 -14.40 2.84 -13.76
CA PHE A 157 -13.35 2.99 -14.76
C PHE A 157 -12.60 1.68 -14.96
N THR A 158 -12.29 1.36 -16.22
CA THR A 158 -11.49 0.18 -16.56
C THR A 158 -10.01 0.40 -16.22
N GLY A 159 -9.19 -0.67 -16.18
CA GLY A 159 -7.75 -0.54 -15.88
C GLY A 159 -7.01 0.45 -16.79
N ASP A 160 -7.39 0.50 -18.08
CA ASP A 160 -6.83 1.44 -19.06
C ASP A 160 -7.21 2.91 -18.78
N ASP A 161 -8.37 3.14 -18.16
CA ASP A 161 -8.84 4.47 -17.81
C ASP A 161 -8.10 5.03 -16.58
N ILE A 162 -7.70 4.16 -15.64
CA ILE A 162 -6.95 4.53 -14.43
C ILE A 162 -5.54 5.03 -14.80
N ASP A 163 -4.86 4.39 -15.74
CA ASP A 163 -3.53 4.81 -16.18
C ASP A 163 -3.59 6.19 -16.87
N ARG A 164 -4.57 6.41 -17.75
CA ARG A 164 -4.77 7.70 -18.42
C ARG A 164 -5.17 8.80 -17.44
N LEU A 165 -5.92 8.46 -16.39
CA LEU A 165 -6.25 9.38 -15.32
C LEU A 165 -5.01 9.73 -14.49
N GLY A 166 -4.18 8.75 -14.13
CA GLY A 166 -2.93 8.97 -13.39
C GLY A 166 -1.97 9.94 -14.11
N ASP A 167 -1.79 9.75 -15.41
CA ASP A 167 -0.90 10.61 -16.23
C ASP A 167 -1.41 12.05 -16.35
N ASN A 168 -2.73 12.27 -16.28
CA ASN A 168 -3.36 13.56 -16.50
C ASN A 168 -4.02 14.17 -15.26
N VAL A 169 -3.89 13.52 -14.09
CA VAL A 169 -4.60 13.93 -12.86
C VAL A 169 -4.24 15.35 -12.45
N VAL A 170 -2.98 15.75 -12.62
CA VAL A 170 -2.52 17.11 -12.29
C VAL A 170 -3.15 18.14 -13.21
N LEU A 171 -3.25 17.85 -14.52
CA LEU A 171 -3.91 18.73 -15.48
C LEU A 171 -5.40 18.87 -15.18
N MET A 172 -6.08 17.75 -14.89
CA MET A 172 -7.50 17.77 -14.55
C MET A 172 -7.76 18.54 -13.24
N LEU A 173 -6.97 18.30 -12.19
CA LEU A 173 -7.09 19.03 -10.93
C LEU A 173 -6.83 20.53 -11.10
N ASN A 174 -5.84 20.92 -11.89
CA ASN A 174 -5.60 22.33 -12.22
C ASN A 174 -6.75 22.92 -13.05
N THR A 175 -7.31 22.17 -14.01
CA THR A 175 -8.45 22.64 -14.81
C THR A 175 -9.69 22.88 -13.95
N VAL A 176 -10.01 21.93 -13.05
CA VAL A 176 -11.13 22.09 -12.10
C VAL A 176 -10.86 23.29 -11.19
N LYS A 177 -9.64 23.42 -10.66
CA LYS A 177 -9.23 24.57 -9.86
C LYS A 177 -9.43 25.88 -10.64
N ASP A 178 -9.06 25.91 -11.91
CA ASP A 178 -9.18 27.07 -12.79
C ASP A 178 -10.65 27.43 -13.05
N MET A 179 -11.52 26.43 -13.28
CA MET A 179 -12.96 26.64 -13.42
C MET A 179 -13.63 27.12 -12.12
N THR A 180 -13.08 26.75 -10.96
CA THR A 180 -13.55 27.21 -9.64
C THR A 180 -12.99 28.57 -9.23
N GLN A 181 -12.17 29.22 -10.07
CA GLN A 181 -11.70 30.58 -9.80
C GLN A 181 -12.89 31.56 -9.72
N PRO A 182 -12.84 32.55 -8.80
CA PRO A 182 -13.96 33.44 -8.53
C PRO A 182 -14.41 34.25 -9.75
N GLU A 183 -13.51 34.54 -10.68
CA GLU A 183 -13.79 35.22 -11.94
C GLU A 183 -14.71 34.39 -12.83
N ILE A 184 -14.40 33.10 -13.01
CA ILE A 184 -15.20 32.18 -13.84
C ILE A 184 -16.55 31.88 -13.16
N LEU A 185 -16.54 31.62 -11.85
CA LEU A 185 -17.76 31.40 -11.08
C LEU A 185 -18.68 32.63 -11.09
N GLY A 186 -18.11 33.83 -10.98
CA GLY A 186 -18.84 35.09 -11.05
C GLY A 186 -19.49 35.30 -12.42
N PHE A 187 -18.75 35.01 -13.49
CA PHE A 187 -19.27 35.07 -14.86
C PHE A 187 -20.42 34.09 -15.08
N ILE A 188 -20.26 32.82 -14.69
CA ILE A 188 -21.31 31.79 -14.85
C ILE A 188 -22.56 32.15 -14.04
N ARG A 189 -22.41 32.58 -12.78
CA ARG A 189 -23.53 33.01 -11.95
C ARG A 189 -24.24 34.23 -12.53
N GLY A 190 -23.49 35.18 -13.08
CA GLY A 190 -24.04 36.36 -13.76
C GLY A 190 -24.85 36.00 -15.00
N LEU A 191 -24.36 35.05 -15.81
CA LEU A 191 -25.10 34.53 -16.95
C LEU A 191 -26.38 33.82 -16.53
N MET A 192 -26.34 32.93 -15.52
CA MET A 192 -27.52 32.20 -15.05
C MET A 192 -28.59 33.14 -14.49
N ALA A 193 -28.19 34.13 -13.70
CA ALA A 193 -29.12 35.12 -13.14
C ALA A 193 -29.83 35.97 -14.20
N GLN A 194 -29.19 36.21 -15.35
CA GLN A 194 -29.77 36.96 -16.46
C GLN A 194 -30.54 36.06 -17.44
N ALA A 195 -30.07 34.82 -17.65
CA ALA A 195 -30.69 33.85 -18.53
C ALA A 195 -32.08 33.42 -18.05
N GLU A 196 -32.29 33.25 -16.74
CA GLU A 196 -33.63 32.94 -16.20
C GLU A 196 -34.67 34.03 -16.54
N VAL A 197 -34.24 35.30 -16.66
CA VAL A 197 -35.10 36.45 -16.96
C VAL A 197 -35.37 36.60 -18.47
N GLU A 198 -34.42 36.22 -19.33
CA GLU A 198 -34.57 36.29 -20.78
C GLU A 198 -35.22 35.05 -21.41
N VAL A 199 -34.97 33.85 -20.89
CA VAL A 199 -35.56 32.58 -21.37
C VAL A 199 -37.08 32.55 -21.16
N ALA A 200 -37.59 33.32 -20.19
CA ALA A 200 -39.03 33.48 -19.95
C ALA A 200 -39.75 34.37 -20.98
N LYS A 201 -39.00 35.12 -21.81
CA LYS A 201 -39.59 35.97 -22.86
C LYS A 201 -39.77 35.15 -24.15
N PRO A 202 -40.93 35.24 -24.83
CA PRO A 202 -41.12 34.57 -26.11
C PRO A 202 -40.10 35.08 -27.12
N VAL A 203 -39.38 34.15 -27.75
CA VAL A 203 -38.37 34.46 -28.76
C VAL A 203 -39.07 34.73 -30.09
N ASP A 204 -39.11 35.99 -30.52
CA ASP A 204 -39.59 36.34 -31.86
C ASP A 204 -38.57 35.89 -32.92
N THR A 205 -38.86 34.76 -33.56
CA THR A 205 -38.02 34.12 -34.58
C THR A 205 -38.22 34.68 -35.99
N SER A 206 -38.97 35.76 -36.16
CA SER A 206 -39.22 36.35 -37.48
C SER A 206 -37.93 36.93 -38.09
N LEU A 207 -37.71 36.70 -39.39
CA LEU A 207 -36.56 37.22 -40.13
C LEU A 207 -36.28 38.73 -39.93
N PRO A 208 -37.29 39.63 -39.94
CA PRO A 208 -37.04 41.05 -39.67
C PRO A 208 -36.68 41.35 -38.21
N ALA A 209 -37.22 40.59 -37.25
CA ALA A 209 -36.87 40.75 -35.84
C ALA A 209 -35.41 40.33 -35.57
N LEU A 210 -34.95 39.23 -36.17
CA LEU A 210 -33.56 38.79 -36.09
C LEU A 210 -32.59 39.83 -36.68
N LEU A 211 -32.95 40.42 -37.83
CA LEU A 211 -32.15 41.50 -38.44
C LEU A 211 -32.10 42.75 -37.55
N GLY A 212 -33.19 43.03 -36.82
CA GLY A 212 -33.25 44.08 -35.81
C GLY A 212 -32.37 43.79 -34.60
N GLN A 213 -32.38 42.56 -34.09
CA GLN A 213 -31.54 42.12 -32.97
C GLN A 213 -30.05 42.21 -33.29
N MET A 214 -29.63 41.93 -34.52
CA MET A 214 -28.23 42.12 -34.94
C MET A 214 -27.76 43.60 -34.91
N ARG A 215 -28.68 44.56 -34.88
CA ARG A 215 -28.36 45.99 -34.74
C ARG A 215 -28.23 46.42 -33.28
N ASP A 216 -28.59 45.57 -32.32
CA ASP A 216 -28.45 45.84 -30.89
C ASP A 216 -26.96 46.02 -30.52
N PRO A 217 -26.61 47.08 -29.77
CA PRO A 217 -25.23 47.34 -29.36
C PRO A 217 -24.63 46.21 -28.50
N ASP A 218 -25.40 45.52 -27.67
CA ASP A 218 -24.91 44.45 -26.80
C ASP A 218 -24.71 43.14 -27.58
N VAL A 219 -25.58 42.84 -28.55
CA VAL A 219 -25.37 41.72 -29.51
C VAL A 219 -24.10 41.94 -30.34
N ARG A 220 -23.88 43.16 -30.85
CA ARG A 220 -22.66 43.51 -31.59
C ARG A 220 -21.40 43.43 -30.72
N ARG A 221 -21.48 43.83 -29.46
CA ARG A 221 -20.38 43.67 -28.48
C ARG A 221 -20.08 42.20 -28.25
N GLY A 222 -21.11 41.37 -28.03
CA GLY A 222 -20.98 39.92 -27.90
C GLY A 222 -20.30 39.27 -29.10
N LEU A 223 -20.79 39.55 -30.31
CA LEU A 223 -20.18 39.08 -31.57
C LEU A 223 -18.71 39.50 -31.69
N THR A 224 -18.38 40.73 -31.32
CA THR A 224 -16.99 41.23 -31.36
C THR A 224 -16.09 40.49 -30.38
N LEU A 225 -16.58 40.19 -29.17
CA LEU A 225 -15.86 39.40 -28.18
C LEU A 225 -15.63 37.97 -28.67
N THR A 226 -16.67 37.33 -29.23
CA THR A 226 -16.56 35.99 -29.83
C THR A 226 -15.54 35.97 -30.96
N MET A 227 -15.58 36.96 -31.87
CA MET A 227 -14.57 37.09 -32.93
C MET A 227 -13.15 37.29 -32.38
N ARG A 228 -12.99 38.00 -31.26
CA ARG A 228 -11.69 38.17 -30.60
C ARG A 228 -11.18 36.87 -29.97
N VAL A 229 -12.06 36.10 -29.33
CA VAL A 229 -11.71 34.76 -28.81
C VAL A 229 -11.33 33.82 -29.95
N LEU A 230 -12.12 33.77 -31.02
CA LEU A 230 -11.80 32.98 -32.22
C LEU A 230 -10.46 33.37 -32.84
N LYS A 231 -10.14 34.68 -32.85
CA LYS A 231 -8.84 35.16 -33.30
C LYS A 231 -7.68 34.68 -32.40
N LEU A 232 -7.87 34.62 -31.09
CA LEU A 232 -6.88 34.09 -30.15
C LEU A 232 -6.66 32.58 -30.34
N VAL A 233 -7.74 31.82 -30.49
CA VAL A 233 -7.69 30.37 -30.78
C VAL A 233 -6.98 30.11 -32.11
N GLY A 234 -7.33 30.85 -33.16
CA GLY A 234 -6.67 30.76 -34.46
C GLY A 234 -5.18 31.14 -34.42
N ALA A 235 -4.80 32.10 -33.58
CA ALA A 235 -3.40 32.47 -33.39
C ALA A 235 -2.59 31.39 -32.66
N GLN A 236 -3.18 30.71 -31.66
CA GLN A 236 -2.54 29.57 -30.99
C GLN A 236 -2.43 28.34 -31.90
N ALA A 237 -3.44 28.05 -32.70
CA ALA A 237 -3.38 26.94 -33.68
C ALA A 237 -2.27 27.12 -34.73
N ASN A 238 -1.86 28.37 -34.99
CA ASN A 238 -0.78 28.70 -35.93
C ASN A 238 0.61 28.77 -35.25
N GLN A 239 0.67 28.71 -33.92
CA GLN A 239 1.89 28.46 -33.16
C GLN A 239 2.02 26.94 -33.00
N LYS A 240 2.62 26.28 -34.00
CA LYS A 240 3.03 24.88 -33.86
C LYS A 240 4.03 24.78 -32.70
N PRO A 241 3.99 23.72 -31.87
CA PRO A 241 5.00 23.50 -30.81
C PRO A 241 6.43 23.55 -31.34
#